data_AF-A0A6A5X5P6-F1
#
_entry.id   AF-A0A6A5X5P6-F1
#
_cell.length_a   1.000
_cell.length_b   1.000
_cell.length_c   1.000
_cell.angle_alpha   90.00
_cell.angle_beta   90.00
_cell.angle_gamma   90.00
#
_symmetry.space_group_name_H-M   'P 1'
#
loop_
_entity.id
_entity.type
_entity.pdbx_description
1 polymer ?
#
loop_
_entity_poly.entity_id
_entity_poly.type
_entity_poly.pdbx_seq_one_letter_code
_entity_poly.pdbx_strand_id
1 'polypeptide(L)'
;MASMFQKPLKSIVRKANRYLEGSEIEKLLKPNKRGEWSDHEIQHLIELREQRLPLKSIGMWLRRTSPSVQKKLWELRDTISGPGTVEGPQALPPGLQEILFYTRLTAVWEALLKSDMTQTWREALQEKSKEEWLSIVSAGIPQDVKNVLGGLRPPTWDELESLPLIDTNDAGMYARLVTSRHKFQMVTDRHLYVGSASKYGGGLNHRIDEHTRKMKRKHESRLQSDIRKKRLEKNGRFITLMVVKMDSPDNDVVLDVRRTVVLAEAILTVWLNALQDPSEDLQSVSPWDSQTLQYTGWASHNPLLVDVVLPFDGNREM
;
A
#
# COMPACT_ATOMS: atom_id res chain seq x y z
N MET A 1 17.88 16.54 -37.42
CA MET A 1 16.69 17.40 -37.19
C MET A 1 16.17 17.10 -35.80
N ALA A 2 16.51 17.98 -34.86
CA ALA A 2 16.43 17.72 -33.43
C ALA A 2 15.00 17.88 -32.89
N SER A 3 14.59 16.87 -32.13
CA SER A 3 13.48 16.88 -31.19
C SER A 3 13.68 18.00 -30.16
N MET A 4 12.93 19.09 -30.32
CA MET A 4 12.72 20.10 -29.29
C MET A 4 11.25 20.04 -28.89
N PHE A 5 11.00 20.12 -27.58
CA PHE A 5 9.68 20.17 -26.90
C PHE A 5 9.11 18.84 -26.37
N GLN A 6 9.86 18.16 -25.51
CA GLN A 6 9.27 17.48 -24.36
C GLN A 6 9.93 17.98 -23.06
N LYS A 7 9.61 19.21 -22.67
CA LYS A 7 9.79 19.61 -21.26
C LYS A 7 8.72 18.88 -20.45
N PRO A 8 9.06 18.22 -19.33
CA PRO A 8 8.05 17.55 -18.51
C PRO A 8 6.99 18.58 -18.09
N LEU A 9 5.72 18.24 -18.28
CA LEU A 9 4.54 19.07 -17.99
C LEU A 9 4.66 19.74 -16.60
N LYS A 10 5.24 19.03 -15.63
CA LYS A 10 5.60 19.52 -14.28
C LYS A 10 6.45 20.81 -14.30
N SER A 11 7.43 20.95 -15.20
CA SER A 11 8.30 22.14 -15.28
C SER A 11 7.59 23.36 -15.89
N ILE A 12 6.68 23.11 -16.83
CA ILE A 12 5.83 24.14 -17.44
C ILE A 12 4.81 24.62 -16.41
N VAL A 13 4.16 23.70 -15.69
CA VAL A 13 3.20 23.98 -14.61
C VAL A 13 3.84 24.78 -13.46
N ARG A 14 5.06 24.40 -13.03
CA ARG A 14 5.78 25.09 -11.94
C ARG A 14 6.31 26.46 -12.34
N LYS A 15 6.49 26.71 -13.65
CA LYS A 15 6.84 28.03 -14.20
C LYS A 15 5.59 28.88 -14.41
N ALA A 16 4.52 28.34 -14.99
CA ALA A 16 3.26 29.06 -15.21
C ALA A 16 2.65 29.57 -13.89
N ASN A 17 2.59 28.72 -12.85
CA ASN A 17 2.15 29.12 -11.50
C ASN A 17 3.11 30.08 -10.79
N ARG A 18 4.35 30.24 -11.27
CA ARG A 18 5.35 31.17 -10.72
C ARG A 18 5.28 32.55 -11.39
N TYR A 19 4.88 32.60 -12.65
CA TYR A 19 4.84 33.83 -13.45
C TYR A 19 3.46 34.47 -13.53
N LEU A 20 2.40 33.69 -13.33
CA LEU A 20 1.03 34.17 -13.37
C LEU A 20 0.38 33.88 -12.02
N GLU A 21 -0.04 34.92 -11.31
CA GLU A 21 -0.94 34.77 -10.17
C GLU A 21 -2.19 34.03 -10.66
N GLY A 22 -2.75 33.10 -9.87
CA GLY A 22 -3.83 32.20 -10.34
C GLY A 22 -5.06 32.90 -10.94
N SER A 23 -5.24 34.19 -10.64
CA SER A 23 -6.27 35.08 -11.20
C SER A 23 -6.00 35.50 -12.66
N GLU A 24 -4.74 35.57 -13.12
CA GLU A 24 -4.39 35.91 -14.50
C GLU A 24 -4.50 34.71 -15.44
N ILE A 25 -4.23 33.50 -14.96
CA ILE A 25 -4.49 32.26 -15.72
C ILE A 25 -5.99 32.11 -15.98
N GLU A 26 -6.84 32.38 -14.97
CA GLU A 26 -8.30 32.37 -15.14
C GLU A 26 -8.78 33.40 -16.17
N LYS A 27 -8.11 34.56 -16.32
CA LYS A 27 -8.42 35.59 -17.33
C LYS A 27 -8.00 35.19 -18.76
N LEU A 28 -6.93 34.40 -18.91
CA LEU A 28 -6.41 33.94 -20.20
C LEU A 28 -7.16 32.72 -20.75
N LEU A 29 -7.88 31.99 -19.89
CA LEU A 29 -8.67 30.82 -20.30
C LEU A 29 -10.05 31.26 -20.82
N LYS A 30 -10.28 31.04 -22.12
CA LYS A 30 -11.59 31.18 -22.80
C LYS A 30 -12.74 30.56 -21.99
N PRO A 31 -14.00 31.03 -22.17
CA PRO A 31 -15.15 30.61 -21.36
C PRO A 31 -15.27 29.10 -21.21
N ASN A 32 -15.81 28.67 -20.06
CA ASN A 32 -16.01 27.26 -19.75
C ASN A 32 -16.72 26.53 -20.89
N LYS A 33 -16.13 25.42 -21.33
CA LYS A 33 -16.71 24.54 -22.34
C LYS A 33 -18.03 23.97 -21.82
N ARG A 34 -19.04 23.99 -22.69
CA ARG A 34 -20.38 23.44 -22.45
C ARG A 34 -20.63 22.33 -23.47
N GLY A 35 -21.52 21.39 -23.15
CA GLY A 35 -21.87 20.27 -24.03
C GLY A 35 -21.09 18.99 -23.72
N GLU A 36 -21.10 18.06 -24.67
CA GLU A 36 -20.53 16.72 -24.54
C GLU A 36 -19.03 16.74 -24.30
N TRP A 37 -18.54 15.67 -23.66
CA TRP A 37 -17.11 15.46 -23.40
C TRP A 37 -16.51 14.73 -24.59
N SER A 38 -15.42 15.25 -25.15
CA SER A 38 -14.67 14.49 -26.16
C SER A 38 -13.79 13.44 -25.49
N ASP A 39 -13.43 12.38 -26.24
CA ASP A 39 -12.56 11.31 -25.74
C ASP A 39 -11.20 11.83 -25.25
N HIS A 40 -10.63 12.82 -25.94
CA HIS A 40 -9.42 13.49 -25.50
C HIS A 40 -9.61 14.23 -24.16
N GLU A 41 -10.77 14.86 -23.92
CA GLU A 41 -11.06 15.51 -22.63
C GLU A 41 -11.24 14.49 -21.50
N ILE A 42 -11.82 13.33 -21.81
CA ILE A 42 -11.97 12.21 -20.89
C ILE A 42 -10.59 11.66 -20.53
N GLN A 43 -9.73 11.40 -21.51
CA GLN A 43 -8.38 10.90 -21.27
C GLN A 43 -7.56 11.90 -20.43
N HIS A 44 -7.62 13.19 -20.77
CA HIS A 44 -6.93 14.22 -20.01
C HIS A 44 -7.52 14.41 -18.60
N LEU A 45 -8.83 14.19 -18.40
CA LEU A 45 -9.44 14.15 -17.08
C LEU A 45 -8.89 13.02 -16.22
N ILE A 46 -8.72 11.83 -16.80
CA ILE A 46 -8.12 10.66 -16.12
C ILE A 46 -6.68 10.98 -15.73
N GLU A 47 -5.86 11.47 -16.66
CA GLU A 47 -4.46 11.84 -16.39
C GLU A 47 -4.32 12.92 -15.30
N LEU A 48 -5.15 13.97 -15.35
CA LEU A 48 -5.15 15.04 -14.34
C LEU A 48 -5.63 14.53 -12.97
N ARG A 49 -6.51 13.53 -12.97
CA ARG A 49 -6.99 12.87 -11.75
C ARG A 49 -5.91 11.97 -11.14
N GLU A 50 -5.20 11.19 -11.95
CA GLU A 50 -4.05 10.37 -11.52
C GLU A 50 -2.93 11.23 -10.92
N GLN A 51 -2.75 12.45 -11.44
CA GLN A 51 -1.85 13.46 -10.86
C GLN A 51 -2.35 14.06 -9.53
N ARG A 52 -3.49 13.58 -9.01
CA ARG A 52 -4.09 13.95 -7.71
C ARG A 52 -4.36 15.44 -7.55
N LEU A 53 -4.72 16.11 -8.64
CA LEU A 53 -5.04 17.53 -8.62
C LEU A 53 -6.42 17.78 -7.97
N PRO A 54 -6.62 18.91 -7.26
CA PRO A 54 -7.94 19.29 -6.76
C PRO A 54 -8.96 19.47 -7.90
N LEU A 55 -10.24 19.16 -7.66
CA LEU A 55 -11.31 19.32 -8.66
C LEU A 55 -11.39 20.75 -9.25
N LYS A 56 -11.10 21.77 -8.45
CA LYS A 56 -11.03 23.16 -8.94
C LYS A 56 -9.92 23.32 -9.98
N SER A 57 -8.74 22.76 -9.71
CA SER A 57 -7.61 22.78 -10.63
C SER A 57 -7.89 21.95 -11.89
N ILE A 58 -8.47 20.76 -11.74
CA ILE A 58 -8.88 19.91 -12.87
C ILE A 58 -9.89 20.65 -13.76
N GLY A 59 -10.91 21.27 -13.17
CA GLY A 59 -11.90 22.06 -13.90
C GLY A 59 -11.27 23.23 -14.65
N MET A 60 -10.33 23.94 -14.04
CA MET A 60 -9.56 24.99 -14.70
C MET A 60 -8.77 24.46 -15.91
N TRP A 61 -8.05 23.34 -15.76
CA TRP A 61 -7.25 22.73 -16.85
C TRP A 61 -8.10 22.22 -18.01
N LEU A 62 -9.25 21.60 -17.71
CA LEU A 62 -10.18 21.09 -18.71
C LEU A 62 -11.14 22.17 -19.24
N ARG A 63 -11.09 23.37 -18.68
CA ARG A 63 -12.06 24.46 -18.92
C ARG A 63 -13.51 23.99 -18.71
N ARG A 64 -13.74 23.19 -17.67
CA ARG A 64 -15.05 22.65 -17.26
C ARG A 64 -15.36 23.12 -15.85
N THR A 65 -16.63 23.32 -15.55
CA THR A 65 -17.04 23.67 -14.18
C THR A 65 -16.80 22.48 -13.25
N SER A 66 -16.48 22.72 -11.97
CA SER A 66 -16.31 21.64 -11.00
C SER A 66 -17.51 20.67 -10.93
N PRO A 67 -18.77 21.12 -11.00
CA PRO A 67 -19.93 20.22 -11.11
C PRO A 67 -19.92 19.35 -12.38
N SER A 68 -19.51 19.89 -13.52
CA SER A 68 -19.44 19.13 -14.78
C SER A 68 -18.34 18.07 -14.73
N VAL A 69 -17.16 18.42 -14.22
CA VAL A 69 -16.06 17.47 -13.97
C VAL A 69 -16.51 16.37 -13.02
N GLN A 70 -17.17 16.76 -11.92
CA GLN A 70 -17.69 15.83 -10.93
C GLN A 70 -18.71 14.86 -11.55
N LYS A 71 -19.67 15.38 -12.35
CA LYS A 71 -20.65 14.54 -13.05
C LYS A 71 -19.95 13.54 -13.98
N LYS A 72 -18.92 13.98 -14.72
CA LYS A 72 -18.22 13.08 -15.64
C LYS A 72 -17.39 12.02 -14.93
N LEU A 73 -16.72 12.36 -13.84
CA LEU A 73 -16.02 11.38 -13.00
C LEU A 73 -16.98 10.33 -12.41
N TRP A 74 -18.23 10.71 -12.12
CA TRP A 74 -19.28 9.77 -11.71
C TRP A 74 -19.68 8.82 -12.84
N GLU A 75 -19.92 9.34 -14.03
CA GLU A 75 -20.26 8.52 -15.21
C GLU A 75 -19.11 7.54 -15.55
N LEU A 76 -17.87 7.99 -15.39
CA LEU A 76 -16.68 7.18 -15.63
C LEU A 76 -16.35 6.23 -14.48
N ARG A 77 -17.04 6.30 -13.35
CA ARG A 77 -16.79 5.41 -12.20
C ARG A 77 -16.90 3.94 -12.60
N ASP A 78 -17.91 3.63 -13.41
CA ASP A 78 -18.19 2.25 -13.83
C ASP A 78 -17.34 1.85 -15.05
N THR A 79 -16.96 2.80 -15.91
CA THR A 79 -16.08 2.58 -17.07
C THR A 79 -14.60 2.48 -16.71
N ILE A 80 -14.19 3.12 -15.61
CA ILE A 80 -12.85 3.02 -14.98
C ILE A 80 -12.90 2.03 -13.80
N SER A 81 -13.91 1.15 -13.76
CA SER A 81 -13.79 -0.07 -12.98
C SER A 81 -12.47 -0.72 -13.37
N GLY A 82 -11.63 -1.05 -12.39
CA GLY A 82 -10.32 -1.66 -12.59
C GLY A 82 -10.39 -2.85 -13.55
N PRO A 83 -9.23 -3.29 -14.10
CA PRO A 83 -9.22 -4.23 -15.21
C PRO A 83 -10.10 -5.43 -14.90
N GLY A 84 -10.82 -5.83 -15.94
CA GLY A 84 -12.01 -6.67 -15.87
C GLY A 84 -11.95 -7.68 -14.74
N THR A 85 -12.98 -7.66 -13.91
CA THR A 85 -13.29 -8.74 -12.98
C THR A 85 -13.17 -10.03 -13.78
N VAL A 86 -12.10 -10.81 -13.56
CA VAL A 86 -12.01 -12.14 -14.15
C VAL A 86 -13.12 -12.92 -13.46
N GLU A 87 -14.25 -13.07 -14.15
CA GLU A 87 -15.35 -13.91 -13.73
C GLU A 87 -14.85 -15.35 -13.72
N GLY A 88 -14.48 -15.80 -12.53
CA GLY A 88 -14.13 -17.18 -12.25
C GLY A 88 -14.41 -17.43 -10.76
N PRO A 89 -14.91 -18.62 -10.39
CA PRO A 89 -15.07 -18.94 -8.98
C PRO A 89 -13.72 -18.87 -8.29
N GLN A 90 -13.56 -17.91 -7.39
CA GLN A 90 -12.38 -17.80 -6.54
C GLN A 90 -12.29 -18.94 -5.52
N ALA A 91 -13.43 -19.56 -5.22
CA ALA A 91 -13.53 -20.78 -4.45
C ALA A 91 -12.90 -21.93 -5.25
N LEU A 92 -11.60 -22.09 -5.08
CA LEU A 92 -10.89 -23.28 -5.49
C LEU A 92 -11.15 -24.40 -4.48
N PRO A 93 -10.92 -25.66 -4.87
CA PRO A 93 -10.80 -26.74 -3.89
C PRO A 93 -9.78 -26.34 -2.81
N PRO A 94 -10.07 -26.56 -1.51
CA PRO A 94 -9.22 -26.11 -0.42
C PRO A 94 -7.73 -26.46 -0.58
N GLY A 95 -7.43 -27.66 -1.10
CA GLY A 95 -6.05 -28.09 -1.33
C GLY A 95 -5.32 -27.30 -2.42
N LEU A 96 -6.01 -26.77 -3.43
CA LEU A 96 -5.36 -26.00 -4.50
C LEU A 96 -5.01 -24.57 -4.06
N GLN A 97 -5.88 -23.93 -3.26
CA GLN A 97 -5.60 -22.61 -2.66
C GLN A 97 -4.38 -22.67 -1.75
N GLU A 98 -4.29 -23.71 -0.92
CA GLU A 98 -3.16 -23.92 -0.04
C GLU A 98 -1.86 -24.14 -0.83
N ILE A 99 -1.88 -24.98 -1.87
CA ILE A 99 -0.72 -25.18 -2.75
C ILE A 99 -0.28 -23.86 -3.38
N LEU A 100 -1.21 -23.08 -3.95
CA LEU A 100 -0.89 -21.79 -4.56
C LEU A 100 -0.30 -20.81 -3.57
N PHE A 101 -0.83 -20.77 -2.35
CA PHE A 101 -0.29 -19.98 -1.26
C PHE A 101 1.17 -20.39 -0.98
N TYR A 102 1.45 -21.67 -0.73
CA TYR A 102 2.82 -22.12 -0.44
C TYR A 102 3.78 -21.93 -1.62
N THR A 103 3.33 -22.13 -2.86
CA THR A 103 4.15 -21.90 -4.06
C THR A 103 4.55 -20.42 -4.17
N ARG A 104 3.60 -19.50 -3.99
CA ARG A 104 3.89 -18.05 -4.04
C ARG A 104 4.77 -17.60 -2.88
N LEU A 105 4.49 -18.09 -1.67
CA LEU A 105 5.32 -17.84 -0.49
C LEU A 105 6.78 -18.23 -0.75
N THR A 106 6.98 -19.40 -1.35
CA THR A 106 8.30 -19.91 -1.72
C THR A 106 8.97 -19.06 -2.80
N ALA A 107 8.24 -18.66 -3.85
CA ALA A 107 8.77 -17.84 -4.93
C ALA A 107 9.22 -16.46 -4.43
N VAL A 108 8.42 -15.82 -3.57
CA VAL A 108 8.77 -14.54 -2.94
C VAL A 108 10.02 -14.68 -2.07
N TRP A 109 10.10 -15.74 -1.25
CA TRP A 109 11.29 -16.03 -0.45
C TRP A 109 12.56 -16.15 -1.30
N GLU A 110 12.50 -16.89 -2.42
CA GLU A 110 13.65 -17.08 -3.30
C GLU A 110 14.12 -15.78 -3.98
N ALA A 111 13.19 -14.88 -4.30
CA ALA A 111 13.53 -13.56 -4.81
C ALA A 111 14.10 -12.64 -3.72
N LEU A 112 13.57 -12.71 -2.49
CA LEU A 112 14.12 -11.95 -1.36
C LEU A 112 15.59 -12.29 -1.12
N LEU A 113 15.99 -13.56 -1.22
CA LEU A 113 17.39 -13.98 -1.08
C LEU A 113 18.35 -13.36 -2.12
N LYS A 114 17.82 -12.96 -3.28
CA LYS A 114 18.59 -12.30 -4.34
C LYS A 114 18.58 -10.78 -4.22
N SER A 115 17.66 -10.23 -3.43
CA SER A 115 17.50 -8.79 -3.26
C SER A 115 18.57 -8.18 -2.35
N ASP A 116 18.66 -6.85 -2.40
CA ASP A 116 19.50 -6.10 -1.47
C ASP A 116 18.99 -6.26 -0.04
N MET A 117 19.89 -6.69 0.85
CA MET A 117 19.64 -6.83 2.27
C MET A 117 20.92 -6.59 3.06
N THR A 118 20.78 -6.25 4.34
CA THR A 118 21.94 -6.08 5.23
C THR A 118 22.67 -7.40 5.48
N GLN A 119 23.94 -7.31 5.89
CA GLN A 119 24.73 -8.50 6.24
C GLN A 119 24.13 -9.26 7.42
N THR A 120 23.62 -8.55 8.42
CA THR A 120 22.90 -9.12 9.57
C THR A 120 21.73 -9.99 9.13
N TRP A 121 20.98 -9.56 8.11
CA TRP A 121 19.89 -10.34 7.54
C TRP A 121 20.39 -11.59 6.82
N ARG A 122 21.46 -11.49 6.03
CA ARG A 122 22.05 -12.67 5.36
C ARG A 122 22.43 -13.75 6.38
N GLU A 123 23.02 -13.34 7.51
CA GLU A 123 23.39 -14.24 8.60
C GLU A 123 22.16 -14.82 9.30
N ALA A 124 21.18 -13.99 9.66
CA ALA A 124 19.95 -14.44 10.31
C ALA A 124 19.17 -15.47 9.47
N LEU A 125 19.14 -15.30 8.13
CA LEU A 125 18.47 -16.24 7.23
C LEU A 125 19.20 -17.58 7.11
N GLN A 126 20.47 -17.68 7.52
CA GLN A 126 21.23 -18.93 7.57
C GLN A 126 21.03 -19.71 8.88
N GLU A 127 20.48 -19.09 9.92
CA GLU A 127 20.29 -19.73 11.24
C GLU A 127 19.24 -20.85 11.21
N LYS A 128 18.29 -20.80 10.28
CA LYS A 128 17.23 -21.80 10.10
C LYS A 128 17.16 -22.25 8.64
N SER A 129 16.61 -23.43 8.42
CA SER A 129 16.31 -23.86 7.04
C SER A 129 15.22 -22.98 6.42
N LYS A 130 15.18 -22.97 5.09
CA LYS A 130 14.09 -22.33 4.32
C LYS A 130 12.73 -22.88 4.79
N GLU A 131 12.63 -24.20 4.94
CA GLU A 131 11.40 -24.89 5.32
C GLU A 131 10.92 -24.47 6.70
N GLU A 132 11.85 -24.26 7.64
CA GLU A 132 11.54 -23.80 8.99
C GLU A 132 11.03 -22.35 8.97
N TRP A 133 11.71 -21.43 8.29
CA TRP A 133 11.24 -20.06 8.14
C TRP A 133 9.86 -19.97 7.51
N LEU A 134 9.65 -20.67 6.39
CA LEU A 134 8.38 -20.65 5.68
C LEU A 134 7.26 -21.30 6.49
N SER A 135 7.57 -22.34 7.27
CA SER A 135 6.62 -22.98 8.18
C SER A 135 6.17 -22.02 9.27
N ILE A 136 7.10 -21.33 9.93
CA ILE A 136 6.79 -20.37 11.01
C ILE A 136 5.95 -19.20 10.45
N VAL A 137 6.35 -18.62 9.31
CA VAL A 137 5.60 -17.52 8.68
C VAL A 137 4.20 -17.99 8.28
N SER A 138 4.08 -19.15 7.63
CA SER A 138 2.77 -19.71 7.25
C SER A 138 1.90 -20.00 8.47
N ALA A 139 2.46 -20.55 9.55
CA ALA A 139 1.71 -20.88 10.76
C ALA A 139 1.11 -19.62 11.42
N GLY A 140 1.80 -18.48 11.32
CA GLY A 140 1.30 -17.21 11.84
C GLY A 140 0.21 -16.55 11.00
N ILE A 141 0.06 -16.92 9.71
CA ILE A 141 -0.93 -16.32 8.80
C ILE A 141 -2.29 -17.02 9.00
N PRO A 142 -3.35 -16.30 9.38
CA PRO A 142 -4.70 -16.88 9.54
C PRO A 142 -5.24 -17.52 8.25
N GLN A 143 -6.09 -18.54 8.39
CA GLN A 143 -6.57 -19.32 7.24
C GLN A 143 -7.39 -18.50 6.23
N ASP A 144 -8.21 -17.57 6.72
CA ASP A 144 -8.94 -16.61 5.89
C ASP A 144 -8.00 -15.71 5.08
N VAL A 145 -6.89 -15.26 5.67
CA VAL A 145 -5.84 -14.53 4.96
C VAL A 145 -5.16 -15.43 3.92
N LYS A 146 -4.84 -16.69 4.25
CA LYS A 146 -4.29 -17.66 3.29
C LYS A 146 -5.23 -17.88 2.10
N ASN A 147 -6.53 -17.99 2.34
CA ASN A 147 -7.52 -18.19 1.29
C ASN A 147 -7.57 -16.99 0.33
N VAL A 148 -7.50 -15.76 0.88
CA VAL A 148 -7.44 -14.52 0.07
C VAL A 148 -6.14 -14.46 -0.74
N LEU A 149 -4.99 -14.72 -0.13
CA LEU A 149 -3.68 -14.65 -0.79
C LEU A 149 -3.40 -15.82 -1.76
N GLY A 150 -4.02 -16.98 -1.52
CA GLY A 150 -3.97 -18.19 -2.34
C GLY A 150 -4.96 -18.19 -3.51
N GLY A 151 -5.72 -17.10 -3.72
CA GLY A 151 -6.68 -17.00 -4.82
C GLY A 151 -6.05 -16.97 -6.22
N LEU A 152 -6.82 -17.29 -7.26
CA LEU A 152 -6.34 -17.18 -8.65
C LEU A 152 -6.22 -15.73 -9.14
N ARG A 153 -6.98 -14.83 -8.52
CA ARG A 153 -7.04 -13.41 -8.84
C ARG A 153 -6.50 -12.59 -7.66
N PRO A 154 -6.09 -11.33 -7.89
CA PRO A 154 -5.68 -10.46 -6.81
C PRO A 154 -6.81 -10.26 -5.79
N PRO A 155 -6.49 -10.04 -4.49
CA PRO A 155 -7.48 -9.72 -3.47
C PRO A 155 -8.33 -8.51 -3.86
N THR A 156 -9.64 -8.66 -3.83
CA THR A 156 -10.54 -7.51 -3.98
C THR A 156 -10.57 -6.67 -2.71
N TRP A 157 -11.00 -5.42 -2.83
CA TRP A 157 -11.12 -4.54 -1.66
C TRP A 157 -12.09 -5.09 -0.60
N ASP A 158 -13.20 -5.67 -1.04
CA ASP A 158 -14.24 -6.19 -0.14
C ASP A 158 -13.77 -7.43 0.61
N GLU A 159 -12.97 -8.29 -0.04
CA GLU A 159 -12.33 -9.43 0.62
C GLU A 159 -11.34 -8.98 1.68
N LEU A 160 -10.51 -7.98 1.36
CA LEU A 160 -9.59 -7.40 2.33
C LEU A 160 -10.36 -6.76 3.50
N GLU A 161 -11.46 -6.05 3.24
CA GLU A 161 -12.30 -5.48 4.30
C GLU A 161 -12.99 -6.55 5.16
N SER A 162 -13.29 -7.71 4.59
CA SER A 162 -13.90 -8.83 5.33
C SER A 162 -12.96 -9.48 6.33
N LEU A 163 -11.64 -9.32 6.18
CA LEU A 163 -10.66 -9.89 7.10
C LEU A 163 -10.80 -9.28 8.50
N PRO A 164 -10.61 -10.09 9.56
CA PRO A 164 -10.77 -9.65 10.93
C PRO A 164 -9.59 -8.81 11.39
N LEU A 165 -9.87 -7.91 12.34
CA LEU A 165 -8.85 -7.35 13.23
C LEU A 165 -8.83 -8.18 14.50
N ILE A 166 -7.72 -8.86 14.75
CA ILE A 166 -7.54 -9.66 15.97
C ILE A 166 -7.07 -8.75 17.08
N ASP A 167 -7.83 -8.70 18.18
CA ASP A 167 -7.47 -8.00 19.41
C ASP A 167 -6.40 -8.80 20.16
N THR A 168 -5.13 -8.41 20.01
CA THR A 168 -4.00 -9.09 20.66
C THR A 168 -2.80 -8.16 20.89
N ASN A 169 -2.07 -8.45 21.98
CA ASN A 169 -0.77 -7.85 22.28
C ASN A 169 0.41 -8.68 21.74
N ASP A 170 0.12 -9.75 21.00
CA ASP A 170 1.12 -10.53 20.28
C ASP A 170 1.71 -9.72 19.11
N ALA A 171 2.90 -10.14 18.68
CA ALA A 171 3.53 -9.58 17.50
C ALA A 171 2.83 -10.04 16.22
N GLY A 172 3.04 -9.33 15.12
CA GLY A 172 2.42 -9.70 13.87
C GLY A 172 2.45 -8.64 12.77
N MET A 173 1.66 -8.91 11.76
CA MET A 173 1.47 -8.09 10.57
C MET A 173 0.05 -7.59 10.52
N TYR A 174 -0.13 -6.33 10.11
CA TYR A 174 -1.43 -5.76 9.86
C TYR A 174 -1.42 -5.00 8.54
N ALA A 175 -2.61 -4.79 7.99
CA ALA A 175 -2.84 -3.80 6.98
C ALA A 175 -3.82 -2.72 7.46
N ARG A 176 -3.67 -1.52 6.91
CA ARG A 176 -4.64 -0.44 7.07
C ARG A 176 -5.22 -0.07 5.72
N LEU A 177 -6.51 -0.31 5.58
CA LEU A 177 -7.32 0.03 4.43
C LEU A 177 -7.82 1.46 4.58
N VAL A 178 -7.38 2.37 3.71
CA VAL A 178 -7.80 3.77 3.71
C VAL A 178 -8.26 4.17 2.32
N THR A 179 -9.15 5.14 2.28
CA THR A 179 -9.62 5.75 1.05
C THR A 179 -9.20 7.21 0.97
N SER A 180 -9.27 7.76 -0.22
CA SER A 180 -8.99 9.17 -0.49
C SER A 180 -10.07 10.08 0.11
N ARG A 181 -9.69 11.26 0.65
CA ARG A 181 -10.66 12.27 1.16
C ARG A 181 -11.46 12.96 0.07
N HIS A 182 -11.24 12.60 -1.19
CA HIS A 182 -11.97 13.20 -2.29
C HIS A 182 -13.42 12.72 -2.23
N LYS A 183 -14.37 13.65 -2.47
CA LYS A 183 -15.81 13.34 -2.43
C LYS A 183 -16.23 12.23 -3.41
N PHE A 184 -15.40 11.93 -4.41
CA PHE A 184 -15.63 10.91 -5.42
C PHE A 184 -14.43 9.98 -5.42
N GLN A 185 -14.69 8.75 -5.00
CA GLN A 185 -13.69 7.70 -4.89
C GLN A 185 -13.74 6.82 -6.14
N MET A 186 -12.63 6.77 -6.86
CA MET A 186 -12.36 5.76 -7.86
C MET A 186 -11.67 4.55 -7.22
N VAL A 187 -11.50 3.46 -7.96
CA VAL A 187 -10.69 2.33 -7.50
C VAL A 187 -9.26 2.78 -7.16
N THR A 188 -8.72 3.73 -7.93
CA THR A 188 -7.40 4.35 -7.69
C THR A 188 -7.33 5.21 -6.43
N ASP A 189 -8.46 5.49 -5.77
CA ASP A 189 -8.53 6.21 -4.51
C ASP A 189 -8.50 5.28 -3.28
N ARG A 190 -8.41 3.95 -3.49
CA ARG A 190 -8.25 2.94 -2.45
C ARG A 190 -6.78 2.64 -2.21
N HIS A 191 -6.43 2.49 -0.95
CA HIS A 191 -5.05 2.48 -0.50
C HIS A 191 -4.88 1.44 0.60
N LEU A 192 -3.93 0.52 0.41
CA LEU A 192 -3.57 -0.50 1.39
C LEU A 192 -2.18 -0.20 1.97
N TYR A 193 -2.11 0.10 3.26
CA TYR A 193 -0.84 0.16 3.98
C TYR A 193 -0.52 -1.19 4.58
N VAL A 194 0.71 -1.68 4.44
CA VAL A 194 1.21 -2.86 5.19
C VAL A 194 2.21 -2.38 6.24
N GLY A 195 2.10 -2.93 7.45
CA GLY A 195 3.08 -2.69 8.51
C GLY A 195 3.15 -3.84 9.50
N SER A 196 4.23 -3.83 10.29
CA SER A 196 4.51 -4.81 11.32
C SER A 196 4.40 -4.24 12.73
N ALA A 197 4.24 -5.13 13.70
CA ALA A 197 4.32 -4.85 15.13
C ALA A 197 5.09 -5.97 15.84
N SER A 198 6.21 -5.63 16.48
CA SER A 198 7.11 -6.62 17.09
C SER A 198 7.67 -6.16 18.45
N LYS A 199 6.98 -5.19 19.08
CA LYS A 199 7.32 -4.69 20.41
C LYS A 199 6.76 -5.61 21.48
N TYR A 200 7.63 -6.11 22.36
CA TYR A 200 7.24 -6.91 23.51
C TYR A 200 6.24 -6.18 24.42
N GLY A 201 5.25 -6.91 24.91
CA GLY A 201 4.20 -6.43 25.82
C GLY A 201 3.16 -5.50 25.19
N GLY A 202 3.24 -5.21 23.88
CA GLY A 202 2.30 -4.31 23.21
C GLY A 202 1.80 -4.79 21.85
N GLY A 203 2.69 -5.40 21.05
CA GLY A 203 2.32 -6.05 19.80
C GLY A 203 1.42 -5.24 18.87
N LEU A 204 0.48 -5.92 18.22
CA LEU A 204 -0.46 -5.36 17.25
C LEU A 204 -1.33 -4.24 17.85
N ASN A 205 -1.95 -4.47 19.01
CA ASN A 205 -2.80 -3.49 19.66
C ASN A 205 -2.09 -2.16 19.92
N HIS A 206 -0.89 -2.21 20.51
CA HIS A 206 -0.12 -1.00 20.78
C HIS A 206 0.20 -0.23 19.49
N ARG A 207 0.53 -0.95 18.41
CA ARG A 207 0.87 -0.33 17.13
C ARG A 207 -0.33 0.30 16.45
N ILE A 208 -1.50 -0.35 16.49
CA ILE A 208 -2.75 0.21 15.97
C ILE A 208 -3.13 1.48 16.76
N ASP A 209 -2.99 1.44 18.08
CA ASP A 209 -3.17 2.59 18.97
C ASP A 209 -2.25 3.76 18.59
N GLU A 210 -0.95 3.51 18.40
CA GLU A 210 0.00 4.53 17.93
C GLU A 210 -0.44 5.17 16.61
N HIS A 211 -1.08 4.41 15.73
CA HIS A 211 -1.51 4.87 14.41
C HIS A 211 -2.86 5.58 14.38
N THR A 212 -3.69 5.39 15.41
CA THR A 212 -5.03 6.01 15.53
C THR A 212 -5.03 7.21 16.48
N ARG A 213 -4.14 7.25 17.48
CA ARG A 213 -4.02 8.35 18.44
C ARG A 213 -3.79 9.69 17.76
N LYS A 214 -4.55 10.71 18.17
CA LYS A 214 -4.39 12.09 17.71
C LYS A 214 -3.10 12.69 18.29
N MET A 215 -2.02 12.66 17.51
CA MET A 215 -0.75 13.27 17.88
C MET A 215 -0.60 14.69 17.34
N LYS A 216 0.18 15.52 18.02
CA LYS A 216 0.67 16.79 17.47
C LYS A 216 1.58 16.48 16.27
N ARG A 217 1.64 17.35 15.26
CA ARG A 217 2.41 17.13 14.01
C ARG A 217 3.86 16.66 14.21
N LYS A 218 4.55 17.17 15.25
CA LYS A 218 5.94 16.81 15.57
C LYS A 218 6.13 15.40 16.12
N HIS A 219 5.03 14.74 16.51
CA HIS A 219 4.98 13.38 17.04
C HIS A 219 4.11 12.46 16.16
N GLU A 220 3.73 12.90 14.96
CA GLU A 220 3.01 12.04 14.01
C GLU A 220 3.91 10.86 13.61
N SER A 221 3.34 9.66 13.61
CA SER A 221 4.03 8.51 13.03
C SER A 221 4.24 8.72 11.51
N ARG A 222 5.17 7.96 10.91
CA ARG A 222 5.38 8.00 9.45
C ARG A 222 4.09 7.73 8.68
N LEU A 223 3.30 6.73 9.10
CA LEU A 223 2.00 6.43 8.52
C LEU A 223 1.03 7.61 8.59
N GLN A 224 0.94 8.29 9.75
CA GLN A 224 0.07 9.46 9.91
C GLN A 224 0.49 10.62 8.99
N SER A 225 1.80 10.84 8.88
CA SER A 225 2.38 11.82 7.95
C SER A 225 2.04 11.48 6.50
N ASP A 226 2.14 10.20 6.11
CA ASP A 226 1.83 9.72 4.76
C ASP A 226 0.34 9.84 4.43
N ILE A 227 -0.55 9.43 5.34
CA ILE A 227 -2.01 9.63 5.21
C ILE A 227 -2.32 11.11 4.97
N ARG A 228 -1.65 12.02 5.70
CA ARG A 228 -1.83 13.47 5.51
C ARG A 228 -1.31 13.94 4.15
N LYS A 229 -0.08 13.57 3.77
CA LYS A 229 0.54 13.96 2.49
C LYS A 229 -0.24 13.44 1.29
N LYS A 230 -0.70 12.20 1.35
CA LYS A 230 -1.50 11.53 0.32
C LYS A 230 -2.97 11.97 0.32
N ARG A 231 -3.39 12.82 1.27
CA ARG A 231 -4.78 13.31 1.44
C ARG A 231 -5.80 12.17 1.63
N LEU A 232 -5.43 11.18 2.41
CA LEU A 232 -6.25 10.00 2.72
C LEU A 232 -7.08 10.21 3.99
N GLU A 233 -8.21 9.54 4.05
CA GLU A 233 -9.09 9.52 5.23
C GLU A 233 -8.34 9.02 6.45
N LYS A 234 -8.62 9.63 7.60
CA LYS A 234 -7.99 9.22 8.86
C LYS A 234 -8.61 7.93 9.39
N ASN A 235 -9.88 7.66 9.09
CA ASN A 235 -10.65 6.59 9.69
C ASN A 235 -10.61 5.30 8.86
N GLY A 236 -9.41 4.86 8.48
CA GLY A 236 -9.23 3.58 7.79
C GLY A 236 -9.45 2.38 8.70
N ARG A 237 -9.88 1.26 8.11
CA ARG A 237 -10.03 -0.03 8.77
C ARG A 237 -8.66 -0.70 8.91
N PHE A 238 -8.41 -1.32 10.06
CA PHE A 238 -7.27 -2.20 10.26
C PHE A 238 -7.72 -3.65 10.11
N ILE A 239 -6.83 -4.48 9.56
CA ILE A 239 -7.00 -5.93 9.43
C ILE A 239 -5.70 -6.62 9.86
N THR A 240 -5.82 -7.82 10.42
CA THR A 240 -4.66 -8.63 10.80
C THR A 240 -4.26 -9.56 9.66
N LEU A 241 -2.98 -9.57 9.29
CA LEU A 241 -2.44 -10.43 8.23
C LEU A 241 -1.66 -11.62 8.80
N MET A 242 -1.04 -11.46 9.97
CA MET A 242 -0.24 -12.50 10.64
C MET A 242 -0.20 -12.22 12.14
N VAL A 243 -0.22 -13.25 12.97
CA VAL A 243 0.02 -13.18 14.41
C VAL A 243 1.13 -14.17 14.77
N VAL A 244 2.09 -13.73 15.58
CA VAL A 244 3.17 -14.57 16.13
C VAL A 244 3.17 -14.36 17.63
N LYS A 245 2.97 -15.46 18.37
CA LYS A 245 2.94 -15.42 19.83
C LYS A 245 4.25 -14.90 20.38
N MET A 246 4.15 -14.08 21.43
CA MET A 246 5.30 -13.53 22.13
C MET A 246 5.23 -13.89 23.61
N ASP A 247 5.43 -15.18 23.89
CA ASP A 247 5.18 -15.80 25.20
C ASP A 247 6.26 -15.49 26.25
N SER A 248 7.41 -14.94 25.84
CA SER A 248 8.56 -14.70 26.73
C SER A 248 9.14 -13.29 26.56
N PRO A 249 9.53 -12.61 27.64
CA PRO A 249 10.34 -11.39 27.60
C PRO A 249 11.81 -11.66 27.26
N ASP A 250 12.22 -12.92 27.18
CA ASP A 250 13.60 -13.30 26.88
C ASP A 250 14.08 -12.68 25.57
N ASN A 251 15.29 -12.09 25.60
CA ASN A 251 15.79 -11.30 24.47
C ASN A 251 15.96 -12.12 23.20
N ASP A 252 16.37 -13.38 23.30
CA ASP A 252 16.56 -14.24 22.14
C ASP A 252 15.21 -14.63 21.53
N VAL A 253 14.22 -14.92 22.38
CA VAL A 253 12.83 -15.17 21.94
C VAL A 253 12.24 -13.93 21.27
N VAL A 254 12.39 -12.75 21.87
CA VAL A 254 11.88 -11.49 21.31
C VAL A 254 12.58 -11.17 19.98
N LEU A 255 13.88 -11.40 19.89
CA LEU A 255 14.64 -11.20 18.65
C LEU A 255 14.19 -12.15 17.55
N ASP A 256 13.95 -13.42 17.89
CA ASP A 256 13.48 -14.42 16.95
C ASP A 256 12.09 -14.09 16.38
N VAL A 257 11.15 -13.69 17.25
CA VAL A 257 9.83 -13.24 16.82
C VAL A 257 9.93 -11.97 15.97
N ARG A 258 10.83 -11.04 16.31
CA ARG A 258 11.07 -9.85 15.49
C ARG A 258 11.57 -10.20 14.10
N ARG A 259 12.56 -11.08 13.98
CA ARG A 259 13.08 -11.55 12.70
C ARG A 259 11.97 -12.20 11.88
N THR A 260 11.18 -13.08 12.50
CA THR A 260 10.00 -13.69 11.86
C THR A 260 9.02 -12.64 11.31
N VAL A 261 8.66 -11.65 12.12
CA VAL A 261 7.69 -10.61 11.73
C VAL A 261 8.24 -9.71 10.64
N VAL A 262 9.51 -9.32 10.68
CA VAL A 262 10.12 -8.44 9.67
C VAL A 262 10.34 -9.17 8.34
N LEU A 263 10.67 -10.47 8.39
CA LEU A 263 10.68 -11.32 7.20
C LEU A 263 9.29 -11.43 6.59
N ALA A 264 8.25 -11.65 7.41
CA ALA A 264 6.87 -11.66 6.95
C ALA A 264 6.43 -10.30 6.38
N GLU A 265 6.91 -9.19 6.92
CA GLU A 265 6.72 -7.86 6.33
C GLU A 265 7.31 -7.77 4.93
N ALA A 266 8.53 -8.27 4.72
CA ALA A 266 9.15 -8.29 3.40
C ALA A 266 8.31 -9.12 2.40
N ILE A 267 7.88 -10.31 2.81
CA ILE A 267 7.07 -11.20 1.98
C ILE A 267 5.72 -10.57 1.64
N LEU A 268 4.96 -10.14 2.64
CA LEU A 268 3.59 -9.64 2.45
C LEU A 268 3.57 -8.28 1.75
N THR A 269 4.61 -7.46 1.90
CA THR A 269 4.72 -6.20 1.13
C THR A 269 4.99 -6.45 -0.35
N VAL A 270 5.79 -7.45 -0.71
CA VAL A 270 5.92 -7.88 -2.12
C VAL A 270 4.58 -8.42 -2.62
N TRP A 271 3.97 -9.33 -1.85
CA TRP A 271 2.73 -10.02 -2.24
C TRP A 271 1.57 -9.04 -2.46
N LEU A 272 1.41 -8.05 -1.59
CA LEU A 272 0.33 -7.05 -1.69
C LEU A 272 0.73 -5.82 -2.52
N ASN A 273 1.84 -5.89 -3.26
CA ASN A 273 2.39 -4.81 -4.08
C ASN A 273 2.51 -3.47 -3.33
N ALA A 274 3.01 -3.58 -2.10
CA ALA A 274 3.19 -2.49 -1.15
C ALA A 274 4.66 -2.17 -0.87
N LEU A 275 5.61 -3.00 -1.32
CA LEU A 275 7.03 -2.77 -1.09
C LEU A 275 7.47 -1.43 -1.69
N GLN A 276 8.24 -0.66 -0.92
CA GLN A 276 8.74 0.63 -1.37
C GLN A 276 9.96 0.42 -2.28
N ASP A 277 9.92 1.01 -3.48
CA ASP A 277 11.02 1.01 -4.45
C ASP A 277 11.62 -0.41 -4.71
N PRO A 278 10.78 -1.41 -5.06
CA PRO A 278 11.22 -2.80 -5.22
C PRO A 278 12.17 -2.95 -6.42
N SER A 279 13.17 -3.83 -6.29
CA SER A 279 14.01 -4.26 -7.42
C SER A 279 13.18 -4.98 -8.49
N GLU A 280 13.69 -5.06 -9.72
CA GLU A 280 13.01 -5.76 -10.82
C GLU A 280 12.71 -7.22 -10.46
N ASP A 281 13.65 -7.90 -9.79
CA ASP A 281 13.46 -9.28 -9.31
C ASP A 281 12.25 -9.39 -8.36
N LEU A 282 12.12 -8.47 -7.39
CA LEU A 282 11.00 -8.49 -6.44
C LEU A 282 9.67 -8.08 -7.08
N GLN A 283 9.70 -7.20 -8.08
CA GLN A 283 8.50 -6.88 -8.87
C GLN A 283 8.02 -8.08 -9.66
N SER A 284 8.94 -8.86 -10.25
CA SER A 284 8.62 -10.01 -11.10
C SER A 284 7.96 -11.18 -10.35
N VAL A 285 8.17 -11.27 -9.03
CA VAL A 285 7.57 -12.31 -8.18
C VAL A 285 6.33 -11.84 -7.43
N SER A 286 5.92 -10.56 -7.58
CA SER A 286 4.59 -10.14 -7.14
C SER A 286 3.57 -11.01 -7.88
N PRO A 287 2.70 -11.75 -7.17
CA PRO A 287 1.74 -12.64 -7.82
C PRO A 287 0.65 -11.89 -8.58
N TRP A 288 0.55 -10.57 -8.36
CA TRP A 288 -0.45 -9.71 -8.94
C TRP A 288 0.19 -8.67 -9.85
N ASP A 289 -0.40 -8.48 -11.02
CA ASP A 289 -0.12 -7.31 -11.84
C ASP A 289 -0.66 -6.07 -11.12
N SER A 290 0.21 -5.07 -10.95
CA SER A 290 -0.12 -3.77 -10.39
C SER A 290 -1.34 -3.10 -11.05
N GLN A 291 -1.56 -3.34 -12.34
CA GLN A 291 -2.70 -2.79 -13.07
C GLN A 291 -4.00 -3.45 -12.64
N THR A 292 -3.94 -4.69 -12.16
CA THR A 292 -5.09 -5.52 -11.74
C THR A 292 -5.57 -5.33 -10.32
N LEU A 293 -4.81 -4.60 -9.52
CA LEU A 293 -5.16 -4.33 -8.14
C LEU A 293 -6.24 -3.26 -8.04
N GLN A 294 -7.22 -3.50 -7.17
CA GLN A 294 -8.27 -2.53 -6.84
C GLN A 294 -7.85 -1.51 -5.78
N TYR A 295 -6.55 -1.39 -5.53
CA TYR A 295 -5.94 -0.52 -4.53
C TYR A 295 -4.48 -0.23 -4.89
N THR A 296 -3.94 0.85 -4.32
CA THR A 296 -2.49 1.10 -4.33
C THR A 296 -1.89 0.71 -2.99
N GLY A 297 -1.03 -0.32 -2.99
CA GLY A 297 -0.25 -0.75 -1.84
C GLY A 297 0.84 0.27 -1.48
N TRP A 298 1.18 0.38 -0.19
CA TRP A 298 2.45 0.97 0.23
C TRP A 298 2.88 0.48 1.61
N ALA A 299 4.19 0.44 1.82
CA ALA A 299 4.82 0.24 3.10
C ALA A 299 5.56 1.51 3.52
N SER A 300 6.01 1.53 4.76
CA SER A 300 6.78 2.68 5.26
C SER A 300 8.25 2.62 4.85
N HIS A 301 8.79 1.45 4.54
CA HIS A 301 10.19 1.25 4.14
C HIS A 301 10.33 -0.15 3.52
N ASN A 302 11.52 -0.48 3.01
CA ASN A 302 11.90 -1.86 2.75
C ASN A 302 12.48 -2.47 4.05
N PRO A 303 11.82 -3.48 4.65
CA PRO A 303 12.21 -4.05 5.94
C PRO A 303 13.60 -4.71 5.96
N LEU A 304 14.10 -5.23 4.83
CA LEU A 304 15.39 -5.94 4.77
C LEU A 304 16.60 -5.01 4.63
N LEU A 305 16.36 -3.72 4.40
CA LEU A 305 17.41 -2.68 4.34
C LEU A 305 17.72 -2.08 5.72
N VAL A 306 17.05 -2.56 6.77
CA VAL A 306 17.23 -2.10 8.15
C VAL A 306 17.50 -3.30 9.03
N ASP A 307 18.56 -3.23 9.85
CA ASP A 307 18.89 -4.31 10.78
C ASP A 307 17.81 -4.45 11.86
N VAL A 308 17.49 -5.71 12.19
CA VAL A 308 16.66 -6.02 13.36
C VAL A 308 17.52 -5.90 14.61
N VAL A 309 17.39 -4.77 15.29
CA VAL A 309 18.04 -4.56 16.58
C VAL A 309 17.13 -5.01 17.73
N LEU A 310 17.77 -5.48 18.81
CA LEU A 310 17.09 -5.68 20.08
C LEU A 310 16.41 -4.37 20.52
N PRO A 311 15.25 -4.44 21.20
CA PRO A 311 14.73 -3.25 21.84
C PRO A 311 15.79 -2.77 22.84
N PHE A 312 16.21 -1.52 22.73
CA PHE A 312 16.93 -0.90 23.86
C PHE A 312 16.01 -0.99 25.07
N ASP A 313 16.50 -1.59 26.16
CA ASP A 313 15.87 -1.50 27.47
C ASP A 313 15.72 -0.01 27.78
N GLY A 314 14.48 0.48 27.72
CA GLY A 314 14.12 1.86 28.06
C GLY A 314 14.34 2.21 29.53
N ASN A 315 15.08 1.40 30.29
CA ASN A 315 15.54 1.71 31.64
C ASN A 315 16.92 2.40 31.63
N ARG A 316 17.06 3.45 30.82
CA ARG A 316 18.04 4.51 31.07
C ARG A 316 17.29 5.83 31.22
N GLU A 317 17.00 6.11 32.48
CA GLU A 317 17.00 7.42 33.15
C GLU A 317 16.47 8.66 32.40
N MET A 318 15.45 9.27 33.03
CA MET A 318 14.90 10.64 32.92
C MET A 318 13.85 10.93 31.84
#